data_AF-A0A6S7J855-F1
#
_entry.id   AF-A0A6S7J855-F1
#
_cell.length_a   1.000
_cell.length_b   1.000
_cell.length_c   1.000
_cell.angle_alpha   90.00
_cell.angle_beta   90.00
_cell.angle_gamma   90.00
#
_symmetry.space_group_name_H-M   'P 1'
#
loop_
_entity.id
_entity.type
_entity.pdbx_description
1 polymer ?
#
loop_
_entity_poly.entity_id
_entity_poly.type
_entity_poly.pdbx_seq_one_letter_code
_entity_poly.pdbx_strand_id
1 'polypeptide(L)'
;MALINGMDSSYLFDSHARDLSGMPNPNGTAVVMKFANIIGLEKYLCSVSLKLHTNLFEIVPVQLYKCIDSNKKRKQCEETDIDRQARLHKASETLEETNSERQIRLQKDSESKKK
;
A
#
# COMPACT_ATOMS: atom_id res chain seq x y z
N MET A 1 -6.08 -8.06 -2.27
CA MET A 1 -5.88 -7.35 -3.56
C MET A 1 -7.24 -6.97 -4.11
N ALA A 2 -7.32 -5.91 -4.90
CA ALA A 2 -8.55 -5.51 -5.60
C ALA A 2 -8.26 -5.40 -7.11
N LEU A 3 -9.02 -6.15 -7.91
CA LEU A 3 -8.93 -6.10 -9.37
C LEU A 3 -10.02 -5.16 -9.90
N ILE A 4 -9.60 -4.17 -10.67
CA ILE A 4 -10.48 -3.20 -11.31
C ILE A 4 -10.34 -3.39 -12.81
N ASN A 5 -11.42 -3.82 -13.46
CA ASN A 5 -11.42 -4.02 -14.90
C ASN A 5 -11.88 -2.74 -15.62
N GLY A 6 -11.00 -2.14 -16.41
CA GLY A 6 -11.33 -1.05 -17.33
C GLY A 6 -11.66 -1.57 -18.73
N MET A 7 -11.90 -0.66 -19.68
CA MET A 7 -12.18 -1.04 -21.08
C MET A 7 -10.95 -1.65 -21.77
N ASP A 8 -9.78 -1.02 -21.64
CA ASP A 8 -8.56 -1.41 -22.37
C ASP A 8 -7.45 -1.95 -21.46
N SER A 9 -7.66 -1.97 -20.15
CA SER A 9 -6.65 -2.37 -19.18
C SER A 9 -7.28 -2.82 -17.86
N SER A 10 -6.61 -3.73 -17.18
CA SER A 10 -6.97 -4.15 -15.83
C SER A 10 -5.95 -3.57 -14.84
N TYR A 11 -6.45 -3.11 -13.69
CA TYR A 11 -5.63 -2.56 -12.62
C TYR A 11 -5.73 -3.45 -11.40
N LEU A 12 -4.60 -3.85 -10.83
CA LEU A 12 -4.55 -4.60 -9.58
C LEU A 12 -3.97 -3.71 -8.49
N PHE A 13 -4.79 -3.39 -7.49
CA PHE A 13 -4.31 -2.81 -6.25
C PHE A 13 -3.92 -3.92 -5.28
N ASP A 14 -2.68 -3.88 -4.78
CA ASP A 14 -2.20 -4.75 -3.71
C ASP A 14 -1.73 -3.90 -2.53
N SER A 15 -2.40 -4.09 -1.39
CA SER A 15 -2.13 -3.37 -0.14
C SER A 15 -0.90 -3.88 0.61
N HIS A 16 -0.36 -5.03 0.24
CA HIS A 16 0.83 -5.59 0.89
C HIS A 16 2.11 -4.88 0.43
N ALA A 17 3.18 -5.05 1.19
CA ALA A 17 4.50 -4.55 0.82
C ALA A 17 5.03 -5.27 -0.44
N ARG A 18 5.15 -4.51 -1.53
CA ARG A 18 5.67 -4.94 -2.83
C ARG A 18 6.84 -4.08 -3.29
N ASP A 19 7.69 -4.67 -4.13
CA ASP A 19 8.73 -3.94 -4.87
C ASP A 19 8.19 -3.33 -6.17
N LEU A 20 9.08 -2.73 -6.96
CA LEU A 20 8.76 -2.11 -8.26
C LEU A 20 8.22 -3.09 -9.31
N SER A 21 8.47 -4.38 -9.13
CA SER A 21 7.93 -5.44 -9.99
C SER A 21 6.61 -6.00 -9.49
N GLY A 22 6.10 -5.51 -8.35
CA GLY A 22 4.89 -6.01 -7.72
C GLY A 22 5.09 -7.31 -6.94
N MET A 23 6.34 -7.71 -6.67
CA MET A 23 6.65 -8.94 -5.94
C MET A 23 6.76 -8.68 -4.44
N PRO A 24 6.48 -9.68 -3.58
CA PRO A 24 6.61 -9.55 -2.12
C PRO A 24 7.99 -9.06 -1.68
N ASN A 25 8.03 -7.96 -0.94
CA ASN A 25 9.24 -7.39 -0.37
C ASN A 25 8.93 -6.83 1.03
N PRO A 26 9.63 -7.27 2.10
CA PRO A 26 9.37 -6.79 3.47
C PRO A 26 9.51 -5.28 3.65
N ASN A 27 10.35 -4.63 2.84
CA ASN A 27 10.57 -3.19 2.86
C ASN A 27 9.82 -2.47 1.73
N GLY A 28 8.88 -3.17 1.10
CA GLY A 28 8.07 -2.66 -0.01
C GLY A 28 6.95 -1.74 0.45
N THR A 29 6.14 -1.31 -0.52
CA THR A 29 4.94 -0.49 -0.28
C THR A 29 3.74 -1.06 -1.04
N ALA A 30 2.54 -0.58 -0.73
CA ALA A 30 1.35 -0.89 -1.51
C ALA A 30 1.51 -0.38 -2.96
N VAL A 31 1.01 -1.14 -3.92
CA VAL A 31 1.17 -0.84 -5.35
C VAL A 31 -0.15 -0.90 -6.10
N VAL A 32 -0.23 -0.16 -7.20
CA VAL A 32 -1.21 -0.34 -8.26
C VAL A 32 -0.45 -0.75 -9.51
N MET A 33 -0.78 -1.93 -10.05
CA MET A 33 -0.19 -2.44 -11.28
C MET A 33 -1.21 -2.37 -12.41
N LYS A 34 -0.75 -2.01 -13.60
CA LYS A 34 -1.56 -1.95 -14.82
C LYS A 34 -1.19 -3.12 -15.72
N PHE A 35 -2.19 -3.85 -16.18
CA PHE A 35 -2.06 -4.95 -17.13
C PHE A 35 -2.79 -4.59 -18.42
N ALA A 36 -2.12 -4.73 -19.56
CA ALA A 36 -2.70 -4.48 -20.87
C ALA A 36 -3.72 -5.55 -21.28
N ASN A 37 -3.61 -6.76 -20.72
CA ASN A 37 -4.51 -7.87 -20.99
C ASN A 37 -4.52 -8.87 -19.83
N ILE A 38 -5.50 -9.77 -19.85
CA ILE A 38 -5.70 -10.80 -18.83
C ILE A 38 -4.50 -11.78 -18.73
N ILE A 39 -3.80 -12.04 -19.84
CA ILE A 39 -2.65 -12.96 -19.88
C ILE A 39 -1.50 -12.43 -19.01
N GLY A 40 -1.25 -11.12 -19.05
CA GLY A 40 -0.24 -10.49 -18.19
C GLY A 40 -0.60 -10.58 -16.70
N LEU A 41 -1.88 -10.39 -16.37
CA LEU A 41 -2.38 -10.54 -15.01
C LEU A 41 -2.24 -11.98 -14.50
N GLU A 42 -2.62 -12.96 -15.30
CA GLU A 42 -2.51 -14.39 -14.95
C GLU A 42 -1.07 -14.79 -14.66
N LYS A 43 -0.12 -14.41 -15.54
CA LYS A 43 1.31 -14.67 -15.34
C LYS A 43 1.83 -14.04 -14.05
N TYR A 44 1.38 -12.83 -13.74
CA TYR A 44 1.72 -12.16 -12.49
C TYR A 44 1.17 -12.92 -11.28
N LEU A 45 -0.11 -13.29 -11.29
CA LEU A 45 -0.74 -14.04 -10.20
C LEU A 45 -0.04 -15.38 -9.95
N CYS A 46 0.34 -16.11 -11.01
CA CYS A 46 1.13 -17.34 -10.92
C CYS A 46 2.52 -17.08 -10.31
N SER A 47 3.19 -15.99 -10.69
CA SER A 47 4.51 -15.66 -10.14
C SER A 47 4.44 -15.33 -8.64
N VAL A 48 3.41 -14.57 -8.24
CA VAL A 48 3.13 -14.27 -6.84
C VAL A 48 2.76 -15.53 -6.07
N SER A 49 1.99 -16.45 -6.67
CA SER A 49 1.57 -17.69 -6.03
C SER A 49 2.77 -18.53 -5.60
N LEU A 50 3.74 -18.69 -6.51
CA LEU A 50 4.99 -19.41 -6.27
C LEU A 50 5.80 -18.74 -5.16
N LYS A 51 5.87 -17.40 -5.16
CA LYS A 51 6.66 -16.65 -4.16
C LYS A 51 6.03 -16.67 -2.76
N LEU A 52 4.69 -16.68 -2.69
CA LEU A 52 3.94 -16.71 -1.43
C LEU A 52 3.60 -18.13 -0.96
N HIS A 53 3.96 -19.15 -1.73
CA HIS A 53 3.56 -20.54 -1.48
C HIS A 53 2.04 -20.71 -1.31
N THR A 54 1.26 -20.01 -2.14
CA THR A 54 -0.20 -20.14 -2.21
C THR A 54 -0.64 -20.86 -3.48
N ASN A 55 -1.66 -21.70 -3.34
CA ASN A 55 -2.14 -22.57 -4.41
C ASN A 55 -3.53 -22.16 -4.91
N LEU A 56 -4.16 -21.19 -4.24
CA LEU A 56 -5.54 -20.79 -4.50
C LEU A 56 -5.65 -19.26 -4.43
N PHE A 57 -6.29 -18.70 -5.45
CA PHE A 57 -6.84 -17.35 -5.40
C PHE A 57 -8.34 -17.44 -5.59
N GLU A 58 -9.08 -16.85 -4.66
CA GLU A 58 -10.51 -16.63 -4.81
C GLU A 58 -10.73 -15.20 -5.29
N ILE A 59 -11.46 -15.03 -6.39
CA ILE A 59 -11.82 -13.73 -6.95
C ILE A 59 -13.34 -13.62 -6.89
N VAL A 60 -13.83 -12.70 -6.06
CA VAL A 60 -15.25 -12.44 -5.88
C VAL A 60 -15.61 -11.13 -6.58
N PRO A 61 -16.58 -11.11 -7.52
CA PRO A 61 -17.00 -9.88 -8.16
C PRO A 61 -17.73 -8.97 -7.16
N VAL A 62 -17.40 -7.68 -7.20
CA VAL A 62 -18.06 -6.66 -6.37
C VAL A 62 -18.72 -5.64 -7.28
N GLN A 63 -20.02 -5.41 -7.09
CA GLN A 63 -20.76 -4.36 -7.78
C GLN A 63 -21.03 -3.21 -6.82
N LEU A 64 -20.60 -2.01 -7.21
CA LEU A 64 -20.79 -0.80 -6.41
C LEU A 64 -21.99 -0.02 -6.94
N TYR A 65 -22.89 0.36 -6.04
CA TYR A 65 -24.01 1.23 -6.34
C TYR A 65 -23.85 2.56 -5.61
N LYS A 66 -24.10 3.67 -6.32
CA LYS A 66 -24.15 4.98 -5.68
C LYS A 66 -25.42 5.07 -4.85
N CYS A 67 -25.28 5.13 -3.52
CA CYS A 67 -26.40 5.46 -2.67
C CYS A 67 -26.73 6.96 -2.86
N ILE A 68 -27.95 7.25 -3.33
CA ILE A 68 -28.47 8.61 -3.41
C ILE A 68 -29.16 8.89 -2.08
N ASP A 69 -28.40 9.39 -1.10
CA ASP A 69 -28.97 9.93 0.14
C ASP A 69 -29.77 11.19 -0.21
N SER A 70 -31.09 11.08 -0.33
CA SER A 70 -31.99 12.21 -0.61
C SER A 70 -32.11 13.21 0.56
N ASN A 71 -31.53 12.91 1.73
CA ASN A 71 -31.76 13.66 2.97
C ASN A 71 -30.53 13.98 3.84
N LYS A 72 -29.31 14.03 3.29
CA LYS A 72 -28.16 14.55 4.04
C LYS A 72 -27.65 15.84 3.43
N LYS A 73 -27.92 16.97 4.11
CA LYS A 73 -26.98 18.08 4.14
C LYS A 73 -25.64 17.48 4.54
N ARG A 74 -24.80 17.23 3.55
CA ARG A 74 -23.44 16.76 3.75
C ARG A 74 -22.79 17.84 4.61
N LYS A 75 -22.57 17.57 5.91
CA LYS A 75 -21.52 18.29 6.61
C LYS A 75 -20.25 17.88 5.86
N GLN A 76 -19.83 18.72 4.93
CA GLN A 76 -18.42 18.83 4.62
C GLN A 76 -17.76 18.95 6.00
N CYS A 77 -17.05 17.92 6.46
CA CYS A 77 -16.01 18.18 7.43
C CYS A 77 -15.00 19.00 6.65
N GLU A 78 -15.19 20.32 6.66
CA GLU A 78 -14.11 21.25 6.44
C GLU A 78 -13.10 20.89 7.51
N GLU A 79 -12.02 20.24 7.08
CA GLU A 79 -10.87 20.07 7.93
C GLU A 79 -10.43 21.47 8.34
N THR A 80 -10.44 21.75 9.64
CA THR A 80 -9.97 23.04 10.12
C THR A 80 -8.46 23.12 9.87
N ASP A 81 -7.91 24.32 9.66
CA ASP A 81 -6.46 24.47 9.50
C ASP A 81 -5.69 23.91 10.72
N ILE A 82 -6.33 23.86 11.88
CA ILE A 82 -5.80 23.24 13.11
C ILE A 82 -5.66 21.72 12.94
N ASP A 83 -6.69 21.04 12.41
CA ASP A 83 -6.63 19.60 12.15
C ASP A 83 -5.56 19.27 11.11
N ARG A 84 -5.43 20.11 10.08
CA ARG A 84 -4.40 19.98 9.04
C ARG A 84 -2.99 20.14 9.60
N GLN A 85 -2.78 21.16 10.45
CA GLN A 85 -1.49 21.39 11.10
C GLN A 85 -1.14 20.30 12.10
N ALA A 86 -2.10 19.81 12.88
CA ALA A 86 -1.87 18.71 13.82
C ALA A 86 -1.42 17.42 13.11
N ARG A 87 -1.99 17.09 11.94
CA ARG A 87 -1.53 15.95 11.12
C ARG A 87 -0.13 16.14 10.58
N LEU A 88 0.20 17.35 10.12
CA LEU A 88 1.55 17.68 9.64
C LEU A 88 2.58 17.60 10.77
N HIS A 89 2.25 18.11 11.97
CA HIS A 89 3.13 18.04 13.13
C HIS A 89 3.38 16.60 13.58
N LYS A 90 2.33 15.78 13.61
CA LYS A 90 2.45 14.35 13.94
C LYS A 90 3.30 13.60 12.91
N ALA A 91 3.16 13.94 11.62
CA ALA A 91 4.00 13.37 10.56
C ALA A 91 5.48 13.80 10.69
N SER A 92 5.76 15.03 11.12
CA SER A 92 7.13 15.49 11.39
C SER A 92 7.72 14.91 12.67
N GLU A 93 6.94 14.73 13.74
CA GLU A 93 7.39 14.04 14.96
C GLU A 93 7.77 12.59 14.69
N THR A 94 7.02 11.90 13.82
CA THR A 94 7.36 10.54 13.37
C THR A 94 8.65 10.50 12.53
N LEU A 95 9.03 11.62 11.91
CA LEU A 95 10.29 11.76 11.17
C LEU A 95 11.47 12.05 12.11
N GLU A 96 11.27 12.85 13.16
CA GLU A 96 12.30 13.21 14.14
C GLU A 96 12.66 12.05 15.08
N GLU A 97 11.75 11.10 15.34
CA GLU A 97 12.08 9.87 16.09
C GLU A 97 13.10 8.95 15.37
N THR A 98 13.55 9.26 14.14
CA THR A 98 14.44 8.39 13.36
C THR A 98 15.82 8.93 12.97
N ASN A 99 16.35 9.97 13.64
CA ASN A 99 17.78 10.29 13.56
C ASN A 99 18.58 9.86 14.80
N SER A 100 18.05 10.12 16.00
CA SER A 100 18.67 9.71 17.27
C SER A 100 18.77 8.17 17.39
N GLU A 101 17.67 7.46 17.14
CA GLU A 101 17.64 5.99 17.26
C GLU A 101 18.39 5.26 16.14
N ARG A 102 18.58 5.90 14.98
CA ARG A 102 19.38 5.38 13.86
C ARG A 102 20.87 5.46 14.17
N GLN A 103 21.33 6.56 14.77
CA GLN A 103 22.73 6.70 15.18
C GLN A 103 23.11 5.75 16.32
N ILE A 104 22.21 5.54 17.29
CA ILE A 104 22.43 4.60 18.41
C ILE A 104 22.54 3.14 17.91
N ARG A 105 21.74 2.73 16.92
CA ARG A 105 21.85 1.40 16.29
C ARG A 105 23.17 1.22 15.52
N LEU A 106 23.59 2.23 14.76
CA LEU A 106 24.83 2.17 13.99
C LEU A 106 26.11 2.15 14.85
N GLN A 107 26.11 2.77 16.04
CA GLN A 107 27.24 2.68 16.97
C GLN A 107 27.39 1.29 17.60
N LYS A 108 26.28 0.64 18.01
CA LYS A 108 26.32 -0.71 18.60
C LYS A 108 26.88 -1.78 17.64
N ASP A 109 26.58 -1.67 16.34
CA ASP A 109 27.11 -2.60 15.34
C ASP A 109 28.61 -2.41 15.06
N SER A 110 29.16 -1.22 15.36
CA SER A 110 30.59 -0.93 15.18
C SER A 110 31.47 -1.44 16.32
N GLU A 111 30.94 -1.49 17.55
CA GLU A 111 31.66 -2.03 18.72
C GLU A 111 31.69 -3.56 18.74
N SER A 112 30.68 -4.20 18.15
CA SER A 112 30.55 -5.66 18.05
C SER A 112 31.56 -6.31 17.10
N LYS A 113 32.25 -5.51 16.26
CA LYS A 113 33.25 -5.96 15.28
C LYS A 113 34.69 -5.73 15.71
N LYS A 114 34.93 -5.25 16.94
CA LYS A 114 36.27 -4.98 17.49
C LYS A 114 36.64 -5.85 18.71
N LYS A 115 35.93 -6.94 18.95
CA LYS A 115 36.31 -7.97 19.93
C LYS A 115 36.55 -9.31 19.26
#